data_AF-L5K3B8-F1
#
_entry.id   AF-L5K3B8-F1
#
_cell.length_a   1.000
_cell.length_b   1.000
_cell.length_c   1.000
_cell.angle_alpha   90.00
_cell.angle_beta   90.00
_cell.angle_gamma   90.00
#
_symmetry.space_group_name_H-M   'P 1'
#
loop_
_entity.id
_entity.type
_entity.pdbx_description
1 polymer ?
#
loop_
_entity_poly.entity_id
_entity_poly.type
_entity_poly.pdbx_seq_one_letter_code
_entity_poly.pdbx_strand_id
1 'polypeptide(L)'
;MAAVFLVTLYEYSPLFYIAVVFTCFIVTTGLVLGWFGWDVPVILRNSEETQFNTRVFKKQMRQVKNPFGLEITNPSSASITTGITLTTDCLEDSLLTCYWGCSVQKLYEALQKHFYCFRISTPQALEDAVYSEYLYQEQYFIKKDSKEEIYCQLPKDTKIEDFGTVPRSRYPLVALLTLAHEDDREIYDIVSMVSVIHIPDKNYKLSCRILYQYLLLAQGQFHDLKQLFMSANNNSTPSSNSSPEEKSIDRSLLEKAGLSESEVDPPEENSKDCVVCQNGTVNWVLLPCRHTCLCDGCVKYFQQCPMCRQFVQESFALCSQKEQDKDKLKTL
;
A
#
# COMPACT_ATOMS: atom_id res chain seq x y z
N MET A 1 6.73 -9.34 -78.81
CA MET A 1 5.84 -8.82 -77.73
C MET A 1 6.23 -9.32 -76.34
N ALA A 2 6.44 -10.62 -76.12
CA ALA A 2 6.80 -11.16 -74.79
C ALA A 2 8.13 -10.62 -74.21
N ALA A 3 9.17 -10.44 -75.05
CA ALA A 3 10.48 -9.94 -74.60
C ALA A 3 10.43 -8.47 -74.13
N VAL A 4 9.67 -7.61 -74.81
CA VAL A 4 9.50 -6.20 -74.43
C VAL A 4 8.73 -6.11 -73.11
N PHE A 5 7.72 -6.96 -72.92
CA PHE A 5 6.92 -7.01 -71.70
C PHE A 5 7.74 -7.47 -70.48
N LEU A 6 8.66 -8.42 -70.68
CA LEU A 6 9.59 -8.89 -69.63
C LEU A 6 10.61 -7.82 -69.23
N VAL A 7 11.14 -7.06 -70.19
CA VAL A 7 12.06 -5.95 -69.90
C VAL A 7 11.33 -4.84 -69.13
N THR A 8 10.11 -4.47 -69.52
CA THR A 8 9.32 -3.50 -68.77
C THR A 8 8.97 -4.01 -67.35
N LEU A 9 8.61 -5.29 -67.20
CA LEU A 9 8.36 -5.87 -65.86
C LEU A 9 9.62 -5.86 -64.99
N TYR A 10 10.80 -6.09 -65.58
CA TYR A 10 12.07 -6.06 -64.87
C TYR A 10 12.50 -4.63 -64.49
N GLU A 11 12.16 -3.61 -65.28
CA GLU A 11 12.45 -2.20 -64.95
C GLU A 11 11.50 -1.63 -63.88
N TYR A 12 10.22 -2.03 -63.88
CA TYR A 12 9.25 -1.58 -62.88
C TYR A 12 9.34 -2.35 -61.55
N SER A 13 9.84 -3.57 -61.57
CA SER A 13 9.96 -4.43 -60.39
C SER A 13 10.82 -3.79 -59.27
N PRO A 14 12.02 -3.24 -59.52
CA PRO A 14 12.83 -2.56 -58.51
C PRO A 14 12.12 -1.36 -57.88
N LEU A 15 11.47 -0.52 -58.68
CA LEU A 15 10.75 0.66 -58.18
C LEU A 15 9.56 0.27 -57.30
N PHE A 16 8.85 -0.79 -57.69
CA PHE A 16 7.77 -1.35 -56.89
C PHE A 16 8.28 -1.88 -55.55
N TYR A 17 9.37 -2.64 -55.53
CA TYR A 17 9.96 -3.15 -54.29
C TYR A 17 10.47 -2.01 -53.39
N ILE A 18 11.10 -0.98 -53.95
CA ILE A 18 11.55 0.20 -53.20
C ILE A 18 10.36 0.91 -52.54
N ALA A 19 9.25 1.11 -53.28
CA ALA A 19 8.05 1.73 -52.75
C ALA A 19 7.42 0.91 -51.61
N VAL A 20 7.38 -0.42 -51.73
CA VAL A 20 6.85 -1.32 -50.69
C VAL A 20 7.73 -1.26 -49.43
N VAL A 21 9.05 -1.32 -49.57
CA VAL A 21 9.99 -1.25 -48.44
C VAL A 21 9.90 0.11 -47.75
N PHE A 22 9.84 1.20 -48.50
CA PHE A 22 9.69 2.55 -47.95
C PHE A 22 8.37 2.71 -47.19
N THR A 23 7.28 2.17 -47.75
CA THR A 23 5.97 2.18 -47.08
C THR A 23 5.99 1.37 -45.78
N CYS A 24 6.60 0.18 -45.81
CA CYS A 24 6.79 -0.66 -44.61
C CYS A 24 7.62 0.08 -43.56
N PHE A 25 8.70 0.76 -43.97
CA PHE A 25 9.51 1.58 -43.07
C PHE A 25 8.66 2.68 -42.42
N ILE A 26 7.90 3.47 -43.18
CA ILE A 26 7.03 4.51 -42.61
C ILE A 26 6.00 3.93 -41.63
N VAL A 27 5.36 2.80 -41.96
CA VAL A 27 4.38 2.15 -41.08
C VAL A 27 5.05 1.64 -39.81
N THR A 28 6.20 0.99 -39.90
CA THR A 28 6.97 0.52 -38.73
C THR A 28 7.49 1.67 -37.89
N THR A 29 7.98 2.76 -38.49
CA THR A 29 8.36 3.98 -37.78
C THR A 29 7.16 4.63 -37.10
N GLY A 30 6.00 4.68 -37.77
CA GLY A 30 4.75 5.19 -37.17
C GLY A 30 4.25 4.33 -36.01
N LEU A 31 4.33 3.01 -36.14
CA LEU A 31 4.00 2.07 -35.05
C LEU A 31 5.00 2.17 -33.91
N VAL A 32 6.30 2.24 -34.19
CA VAL A 32 7.33 2.41 -33.16
C VAL A 32 7.17 3.77 -32.47
N LEU A 33 6.99 4.87 -33.19
CA LEU A 33 6.77 6.20 -32.59
C LEU A 33 5.43 6.31 -31.86
N GLY A 34 4.40 5.57 -32.29
CA GLY A 34 3.09 5.51 -31.64
C GLY A 34 3.08 4.60 -30.41
N TRP A 35 3.85 3.51 -30.43
CA TRP A 35 3.94 2.54 -29.33
C TRP A 35 4.96 2.94 -28.27
N PHE A 36 6.04 3.64 -28.68
CA PHE A 36 7.00 4.32 -27.80
C PHE A 36 6.63 5.77 -27.52
N GLY A 37 5.47 6.23 -27.99
CA GLY A 37 4.86 7.53 -27.68
C GLY A 37 5.83 8.66 -27.36
N TRP A 38 6.51 9.24 -28.34
CA TRP A 38 7.26 10.52 -28.19
C TRP A 38 8.21 10.65 -26.97
N ASP A 39 8.60 9.56 -26.32
CA ASP A 39 9.55 9.59 -25.20
C ASP A 39 10.93 9.17 -25.71
N VAL A 40 11.64 10.15 -26.26
CA VAL A 40 13.08 10.03 -26.53
C VAL A 40 13.80 9.80 -25.20
N PRO A 41 14.65 8.76 -25.07
CA PRO A 41 15.40 8.51 -23.85
C PRO A 41 16.34 9.68 -23.53
N VAL A 42 16.26 10.09 -22.27
CA VAL A 42 16.92 11.20 -21.60
C VAL A 42 18.46 11.02 -21.57
N ILE A 43 19.17 11.35 -22.64
CA ILE A 43 20.65 11.47 -22.60
C ILE A 43 21.19 12.78 -23.20
N LEU A 44 20.41 13.53 -24.00
CA LEU A 44 20.85 14.81 -24.58
C LEU A 44 19.74 15.87 -24.52
N ARG A 45 19.32 16.28 -23.33
CA ARG A 45 18.40 17.42 -23.22
C ARG A 45 18.85 18.36 -22.11
N ASN A 46 19.39 19.50 -22.55
CA ASN A 46 19.96 20.57 -21.75
C ASN A 46 19.00 21.06 -20.66
N SER A 47 19.60 21.50 -19.56
CA SER A 47 19.03 21.86 -18.25
C SER A 47 18.19 23.13 -18.21
N GLU A 48 17.83 23.72 -19.35
CA GLU A 48 17.09 24.97 -19.40
C GLU A 48 15.90 24.80 -20.33
N GLU A 49 14.70 25.05 -19.80
CA GLU A 49 13.46 25.14 -20.54
C GLU A 49 12.88 23.83 -21.09
N THR A 50 12.26 23.04 -20.21
CA THR A 50 10.90 22.56 -20.52
C THR A 50 10.17 22.22 -19.22
N GLN A 51 9.30 23.12 -18.76
CA GLN A 51 8.22 22.73 -17.87
C GLN A 51 7.38 21.70 -18.63
N PHE A 52 7.48 20.43 -18.23
CA PHE A 52 6.61 19.39 -18.76
C PHE A 52 5.16 19.78 -18.44
N ASN A 53 4.40 20.10 -19.49
CA ASN A 53 3.04 20.64 -19.39
C ASN A 53 1.95 19.56 -19.27
N THR A 54 2.33 18.30 -19.06
CA THR A 54 1.41 17.29 -18.52
C THR A 54 1.34 17.50 -17.02
N ARG A 55 0.46 18.43 -16.59
CA ARG A 55 0.18 18.69 -15.17
C ARG A 55 -0.31 17.39 -14.54
N VAL A 56 0.56 16.67 -13.84
CA VAL A 56 0.17 15.63 -12.88
C VAL A 56 -0.92 16.22 -11.99
N PHE A 57 -2.07 15.56 -11.92
CA PHE A 57 -3.22 16.12 -11.21
C PHE A 57 -2.89 16.19 -9.72
N LYS A 58 -2.91 17.41 -9.17
CA LYS A 58 -2.63 17.66 -7.76
C LYS A 58 -3.92 17.51 -6.97
N LYS A 59 -3.96 16.52 -6.07
CA LYS A 59 -5.04 16.36 -5.10
C LYS A 59 -4.70 17.09 -3.81
N GLN A 60 -5.74 17.51 -3.10
CA GLN A 60 -5.61 18.08 -1.77
C GLN A 60 -5.79 16.97 -0.74
N MET A 61 -4.87 16.88 0.22
CA MET A 61 -5.03 15.99 1.37
C MET A 61 -6.14 16.53 2.27
N ARG A 62 -7.03 15.65 2.71
CA ARG A 62 -8.03 15.94 3.74
C ARG A 62 -7.70 15.09 4.95
N GLN A 63 -7.50 15.74 6.10
CA GLN A 63 -7.33 15.03 7.35
C GLN A 63 -8.69 14.48 7.81
N VAL A 64 -8.70 13.21 8.18
CA VAL A 64 -9.84 12.53 8.79
C VAL A 64 -9.34 11.84 10.05
N LYS A 65 -10.05 12.01 11.16
CA LYS A 65 -9.72 11.33 12.42
C LYS A 65 -10.24 9.89 12.37
N ASN A 66 -9.33 8.93 12.48
CA ASN A 66 -9.67 7.53 12.63
C ASN A 66 -9.70 7.17 14.13
N PRO A 67 -10.86 6.81 14.70
CA PRO A 67 -10.95 6.42 16.11
C PRO A 67 -10.39 5.02 16.41
N PHE A 68 -10.05 4.23 15.38
CA PHE A 68 -9.68 2.83 15.52
C PHE A 68 -8.23 2.55 15.10
N GLY A 69 -7.46 1.95 16.00
CA GLY A 69 -6.15 1.37 15.72
C GLY A 69 -6.16 -0.14 15.98
N LEU A 70 -5.58 -0.91 15.07
CA LEU A 70 -5.40 -2.36 15.23
C LEU A 70 -4.06 -2.78 14.63
N GLU A 71 -3.25 -3.46 15.42
CA GLU A 71 -1.93 -3.97 15.03
C GLU A 71 -1.76 -5.44 15.47
N ILE A 72 -0.84 -6.13 14.80
CA ILE A 72 -0.47 -7.51 15.16
C ILE A 72 0.85 -7.43 15.93
N THR A 73 0.84 -7.80 17.21
CA THR A 73 2.01 -7.66 18.10
C THR A 73 3.15 -8.60 17.69
N ASN A 74 2.83 -9.88 17.48
CA ASN A 74 3.81 -10.94 17.22
C ASN A 74 3.38 -11.81 16.02
N PRO A 75 3.57 -11.33 14.78
CA PRO A 75 3.08 -12.02 13.58
C PRO A 75 3.80 -13.36 13.31
N SER A 76 5.01 -13.56 13.85
CA SER A 76 5.80 -14.78 13.66
C SER A 76 5.33 -15.95 14.52
N SER A 77 4.70 -15.70 15.68
CA SER A 77 4.17 -16.73 16.58
C SER A 77 2.71 -17.11 16.29
N ALA A 78 2.03 -16.32 15.45
CA ALA A 78 0.63 -16.52 15.12
C ALA A 78 0.43 -17.74 14.21
N SER A 79 -0.52 -18.59 14.55
CA SER A 79 -0.98 -19.72 13.74
C SER A 79 -2.41 -20.09 14.12
N ILE A 80 -3.10 -20.90 13.31
CA ILE A 80 -4.42 -21.40 13.69
C ILE A 80 -4.40 -22.09 15.06
N THR A 81 -3.36 -22.86 15.34
CA THR A 81 -3.24 -23.63 16.60
C THR A 81 -2.82 -22.79 17.79
N THR A 82 -1.98 -21.78 17.60
CA THR A 82 -1.45 -20.93 18.68
C THR A 82 -2.24 -19.65 18.87
N GLY A 83 -3.19 -19.35 17.99
CA GLY A 83 -3.95 -18.10 18.02
C GLY A 83 -3.15 -16.91 17.46
N ILE A 84 -3.65 -15.71 17.75
CA ILE A 84 -3.05 -14.44 17.36
C ILE A 84 -3.20 -13.45 18.52
N THR A 85 -2.19 -12.60 18.69
CA THR A 85 -2.25 -11.46 19.62
C THR A 85 -2.41 -10.18 18.82
N LEU A 86 -3.42 -9.40 19.19
CA LEU A 86 -3.76 -8.11 18.59
C LEU A 86 -3.56 -7.01 19.63
N THR A 87 -3.00 -5.88 19.21
CA THR A 87 -2.96 -4.66 20.02
C THR A 87 -3.91 -3.65 19.40
N THR A 88 -4.75 -3.03 20.23
CA THR A 88 -5.63 -1.95 19.81
C THR A 88 -5.09 -0.60 20.29
N ASP A 89 -5.38 0.46 19.54
CA ASP A 89 -5.10 1.85 19.93
C ASP A 89 -6.31 2.69 19.54
N CYS A 90 -7.36 2.65 20.38
CA CYS A 90 -8.66 3.27 20.09
C CYS A 90 -8.82 4.59 20.84
N LEU A 91 -9.30 5.62 20.15
CA LEU A 91 -9.50 6.96 20.72
C LEU A 91 -10.76 7.06 21.60
N GLU A 92 -11.66 6.09 21.51
CA GLU A 92 -12.87 5.96 22.32
C GLU A 92 -13.09 4.51 22.74
N ASP A 93 -13.96 4.32 23.74
CA ASP A 93 -14.41 2.99 24.15
C ASP A 93 -15.01 2.27 22.93
N SER A 94 -14.47 1.09 22.64
CA SER A 94 -14.73 0.37 21.38
C SER A 94 -15.01 -1.10 21.65
N LEU A 95 -15.66 -1.75 20.69
CA LEU A 95 -15.88 -3.20 20.69
C LEU A 95 -15.03 -3.81 19.57
N LEU A 96 -14.14 -4.72 19.94
CA LEU A 96 -13.43 -5.59 19.00
C LEU A 96 -14.19 -6.90 18.88
N THR A 97 -14.62 -7.25 17.67
CA THR A 97 -15.27 -8.53 17.38
C THR A 97 -14.47 -9.30 16.34
N CYS A 98 -14.03 -10.51 16.70
CA CYS A 98 -13.18 -11.38 15.90
C CYS A 98 -14.01 -12.51 15.31
N TYR A 99 -14.13 -12.56 13.98
CA TYR A 99 -14.86 -13.59 13.24
C TYR A 99 -13.88 -14.54 12.55
N TRP A 100 -13.82 -15.77 13.03
CA TRP A 100 -12.98 -16.81 12.47
C TRP A 100 -13.68 -17.53 11.32
N GLY A 101 -12.97 -17.74 10.20
CA GLY A 101 -13.51 -18.46 9.03
C GLY A 101 -14.65 -17.74 8.31
N CYS A 102 -14.64 -16.41 8.30
CA CYS A 102 -15.66 -15.60 7.66
C CYS A 102 -15.64 -15.76 6.12
N SER A 103 -16.80 -15.96 5.50
CA SER A 103 -16.92 -16.12 4.04
C SER A 103 -16.44 -14.87 3.29
N VAL A 104 -15.51 -15.08 2.36
CA VAL A 104 -14.91 -14.03 1.53
C VAL A 104 -16.00 -13.33 0.71
N GLN A 105 -16.89 -14.12 0.10
CA GLN A 105 -17.97 -13.61 -0.73
C GLN A 105 -18.96 -12.79 0.10
N LYS A 106 -19.38 -13.30 1.26
CA LYS A 106 -20.36 -12.61 2.11
C LYS A 106 -19.82 -11.35 2.73
N LEU A 107 -18.54 -11.33 3.13
CA LEU A 107 -17.90 -10.10 3.58
C LEU A 107 -17.87 -9.04 2.48
N TYR A 108 -17.52 -9.41 1.25
CA TYR A 108 -17.50 -8.48 0.13
C TYR A 108 -18.91 -7.95 -0.20
N GLU A 109 -19.92 -8.82 -0.23
CA GLU A 109 -21.33 -8.43 -0.39
C GLU A 109 -21.78 -7.48 0.73
N ALA A 110 -21.38 -7.73 1.99
CA ALA A 110 -21.68 -6.88 3.14
C ALA A 110 -21.06 -5.48 2.99
N LEU A 111 -19.78 -5.39 2.61
CA LEU A 111 -19.10 -4.12 2.33
C LEU A 111 -19.75 -3.36 1.18
N GLN A 112 -20.25 -4.05 0.14
CA GLN A 112 -21.01 -3.39 -0.92
C GLN A 112 -22.36 -2.89 -0.42
N LYS A 113 -23.12 -3.68 0.33
CA LYS A 113 -24.42 -3.27 0.90
C LYS A 113 -24.28 -2.13 1.91
N HIS A 114 -23.12 -2.00 2.56
CA HIS A 114 -22.80 -0.84 3.38
C HIS A 114 -22.95 0.49 2.61
N PHE A 115 -22.70 0.48 1.29
CA PHE A 115 -22.84 1.66 0.44
C PHE A 115 -24.28 2.12 0.25
N TYR A 116 -25.20 1.19 -0.03
CA TYR A 116 -26.54 1.52 -0.53
C TYR A 116 -27.72 1.01 0.31
N CYS A 117 -27.51 0.17 1.31
CA CYS A 117 -28.59 -0.53 2.01
C CYS A 117 -28.63 -0.25 3.53
N PHE A 118 -27.52 -0.47 4.23
CA PHE A 118 -27.45 -0.28 5.70
C PHE A 118 -26.05 0.19 6.12
N ARG A 119 -25.85 0.45 7.40
CA ARG A 119 -24.54 0.81 7.97
C ARG A 119 -24.06 -0.30 8.89
N ILE A 120 -22.78 -0.66 8.75
CA ILE A 120 -22.13 -1.65 9.62
C ILE A 120 -21.48 -0.84 10.74
N SER A 121 -22.29 -0.38 11.69
CA SER A 121 -21.83 0.40 12.86
C SER A 121 -21.86 -0.41 14.15
N THR A 122 -22.34 -1.65 14.11
CA THR A 122 -22.40 -2.58 15.24
C THR A 122 -21.97 -3.98 14.80
N PRO A 123 -21.54 -4.84 15.74
CA PRO A 123 -21.27 -6.25 15.46
C PRO A 123 -22.46 -6.99 14.84
N GLN A 124 -23.67 -6.76 15.39
CA GLN A 124 -24.90 -7.37 14.88
C GLN A 124 -25.17 -6.99 13.42
N ALA A 125 -24.93 -5.74 13.04
CA ALA A 125 -25.12 -5.29 11.66
C ALA A 125 -24.18 -6.02 10.68
N LEU A 126 -22.95 -6.35 11.09
CA LEU A 126 -22.05 -7.16 10.26
C LEU A 126 -22.52 -8.61 10.21
N GLU A 127 -22.91 -9.19 11.34
CA GLU A 127 -23.40 -10.58 11.45
C GLU A 127 -24.60 -10.83 10.54
N ASP A 128 -25.60 -9.94 10.59
CA ASP A 128 -26.77 -9.98 9.72
C ASP A 128 -26.37 -9.84 8.25
N ALA A 129 -25.42 -8.94 7.95
CA ALA A 129 -24.95 -8.70 6.59
C ALA A 129 -24.24 -9.89 5.97
N VAL A 130 -23.47 -10.63 6.78
CA VAL A 130 -22.77 -11.84 6.35
C VAL A 130 -23.61 -13.09 6.50
N TYR A 131 -24.87 -12.99 6.96
CA TYR A 131 -25.78 -14.11 7.22
C TYR A 131 -25.19 -15.17 8.17
N SER A 132 -24.43 -14.71 9.16
CA SER A 132 -23.71 -15.59 10.10
C SER A 132 -22.78 -16.61 9.42
N GLU A 133 -22.29 -16.34 8.21
CA GLU A 133 -21.35 -17.22 7.47
C GLU A 133 -19.91 -17.12 8.00
N TYR A 134 -19.72 -17.42 9.27
CA TYR A 134 -18.44 -17.57 9.97
C TYR A 134 -18.48 -18.83 10.86
N LEU A 135 -17.32 -19.25 11.38
CA LEU A 135 -17.20 -20.51 12.14
C LEU A 135 -17.22 -20.27 13.64
N TYR A 136 -16.58 -19.20 14.10
CA TYR A 136 -16.49 -18.85 15.51
C TYR A 136 -16.34 -17.35 15.69
N GLN A 137 -16.80 -16.83 16.83
CA GLN A 137 -16.75 -15.42 17.16
C GLN A 137 -16.31 -15.20 18.60
N GLU A 138 -15.50 -14.17 18.79
CA GLU A 138 -15.08 -13.64 20.09
C GLU A 138 -15.31 -12.13 20.11
N GLN A 139 -15.69 -11.57 21.26
CA GLN A 139 -15.90 -10.13 21.42
C GLN A 139 -15.21 -9.62 22.68
N TYR A 140 -14.56 -8.47 22.55
CA TYR A 140 -13.79 -7.82 23.61
C TYR A 140 -14.18 -6.35 23.71
N PHE A 141 -14.32 -5.86 24.94
CA PHE A 141 -14.52 -4.45 25.22
C PHE A 141 -13.16 -3.77 25.36
N ILE A 142 -12.92 -2.74 24.56
CA ILE A 142 -11.68 -1.99 24.49
C ILE A 142 -11.90 -0.65 25.16
N LYS A 143 -11.12 -0.35 26.19
CA LYS A 143 -11.15 0.96 26.81
C LYS A 143 -10.39 1.97 25.95
N LYS A 144 -10.87 3.20 25.94
CA LYS A 144 -10.19 4.35 25.38
C LYS A 144 -8.72 4.41 25.79
N ASP A 145 -7.85 4.68 24.83
CA ASP A 145 -6.40 4.82 24.97
C ASP A 145 -5.70 3.60 25.62
N SER A 146 -6.36 2.43 25.67
CA SER A 146 -5.75 1.21 26.17
C SER A 146 -4.90 0.55 25.09
N LYS A 147 -3.70 0.10 25.48
CA LYS A 147 -2.77 -0.66 24.63
C LYS A 147 -2.65 -2.11 25.08
N GLU A 148 -3.76 -2.66 25.57
CA GLU A 148 -3.80 -4.04 26.05
C GLU A 148 -3.65 -5.01 24.87
N GLU A 149 -2.92 -6.10 25.12
CA GLU A 149 -2.78 -7.21 24.18
C GLU A 149 -3.99 -8.15 24.31
N ILE A 150 -4.65 -8.38 23.18
CA ILE A 150 -5.85 -9.20 23.10
C ILE A 150 -5.48 -10.50 22.39
N TYR A 151 -5.67 -11.60 23.09
CA TYR A 151 -5.41 -12.93 22.56
C TYR A 151 -6.69 -13.55 22.01
N CYS A 152 -6.69 -13.87 20.72
CA CYS A 152 -7.79 -14.51 20.01
C CYS A 152 -7.35 -15.89 19.53
N GLN A 153 -8.20 -16.91 19.71
CA GLN A 153 -7.87 -18.28 19.30
C GLN A 153 -9.13 -19.06 18.92
N LEU A 154 -9.04 -19.87 17.87
CA LEU A 154 -10.06 -20.89 17.61
C LEU A 154 -10.15 -21.88 18.79
N PRO A 155 -11.36 -22.26 19.24
CA PRO A 155 -11.52 -23.21 20.32
C PRO A 155 -10.84 -24.54 20.00
N LYS A 156 -10.12 -25.11 20.98
CA LYS A 156 -9.35 -26.35 20.78
C LYS A 156 -10.20 -27.55 20.31
N ASP A 157 -11.51 -27.51 20.58
CA ASP A 157 -12.45 -28.55 20.16
C ASP A 157 -12.83 -28.48 18.67
N THR A 158 -12.45 -27.39 17.97
CA THR A 158 -12.67 -27.27 16.53
C THR A 158 -11.65 -28.09 15.76
N LYS A 159 -12.11 -29.05 14.94
CA LYS A 159 -11.29 -29.88 14.05
C LYS A 159 -10.80 -29.11 12.80
N ILE A 160 -10.61 -27.80 12.91
CA ILE A 160 -10.24 -26.93 11.79
C ILE A 160 -8.72 -26.83 11.73
N GLU A 161 -8.10 -27.51 10.78
CA GLU A 161 -6.65 -27.45 10.55
C GLU A 161 -6.24 -26.37 9.52
N ASP A 162 -7.17 -25.96 8.66
CA ASP A 162 -6.95 -24.98 7.59
C ASP A 162 -8.27 -24.38 7.07
N PHE A 163 -8.14 -23.34 6.22
CA PHE A 163 -9.26 -22.68 5.54
C PHE A 163 -9.27 -22.94 4.01
N GLY A 164 -8.78 -24.10 3.59
CA GLY A 164 -8.75 -24.52 2.19
C GLY A 164 -7.59 -23.97 1.36
N THR A 165 -7.60 -24.34 0.07
CA THR A 165 -6.60 -23.95 -0.93
C THR A 165 -6.86 -22.54 -1.48
N VAL A 166 -5.84 -21.92 -2.06
CA VAL A 166 -5.96 -20.62 -2.73
C VAL A 166 -6.54 -20.82 -4.15
N PRO A 167 -7.49 -19.99 -4.64
CA PRO A 167 -8.15 -18.88 -3.93
C PRO A 167 -9.12 -19.39 -2.85
N ARG A 168 -9.02 -18.80 -1.65
CA ARG A 168 -9.82 -19.22 -0.49
C ARG A 168 -11.25 -18.73 -0.58
N SER A 169 -12.18 -19.53 -0.05
CA SER A 169 -13.58 -19.15 0.14
C SER A 169 -13.85 -18.51 1.51
N ARG A 170 -12.95 -18.70 2.49
CA ARG A 170 -13.05 -18.14 3.84
C ARG A 170 -11.76 -17.46 4.26
N TYR A 171 -11.87 -16.28 4.86
CA TYR A 171 -10.76 -15.61 5.52
C TYR A 171 -10.52 -16.25 6.89
N PRO A 172 -9.26 -16.50 7.28
CA PRO A 172 -8.94 -17.06 8.60
C PRO A 172 -9.53 -16.23 9.75
N LEU A 173 -9.33 -14.91 9.69
CA LEU A 173 -9.83 -13.98 10.70
C LEU A 173 -10.27 -12.66 10.05
N VAL A 174 -11.43 -12.18 10.47
CA VAL A 174 -11.93 -10.83 10.18
C VAL A 174 -12.20 -10.16 11.51
N ALA A 175 -11.49 -9.07 11.80
CA ALA A 175 -11.67 -8.28 13.02
C ALA A 175 -12.50 -7.02 12.69
N LEU A 176 -13.57 -6.79 13.43
CA LEU A 176 -14.41 -5.60 13.36
C LEU A 176 -14.19 -4.76 14.61
N LEU A 177 -13.86 -3.48 14.43
CA LEU A 177 -13.88 -2.47 15.48
C LEU A 177 -15.05 -1.51 15.27
N THR A 178 -15.86 -1.31 16.30
CA THR A 178 -17.00 -0.38 16.32
C THR A 178 -16.99 0.44 17.61
N LEU A 179 -17.51 1.67 17.58
CA LEU A 179 -17.69 2.48 18.79
C LEU A 179 -18.66 1.78 19.75
N ALA A 180 -18.33 1.74 21.05
CA ALA A 180 -19.16 1.09 22.05
C ALA A 180 -20.40 1.92 22.41
N HIS A 181 -20.27 3.25 22.41
CA HIS A 181 -21.36 4.18 22.72
C HIS A 181 -21.91 4.84 21.46
N GLU A 182 -23.21 5.10 21.45
CA GLU A 182 -23.87 5.74 20.30
C GLU A 182 -23.56 7.23 20.20
N ASP A 183 -23.36 7.90 21.33
CA ASP A 183 -23.06 9.33 21.41
C ASP A 183 -21.78 9.70 20.64
N ASP A 184 -20.78 8.80 20.64
CA ASP A 184 -19.52 9.01 19.93
C ASP A 184 -19.68 8.95 18.41
N ARG A 185 -20.78 8.36 17.90
CA ARG A 185 -21.02 8.21 16.45
C ARG A 185 -21.29 9.55 15.77
N GLU A 186 -21.68 10.58 16.51
CA GLU A 186 -21.85 11.93 15.97
C GLU A 186 -20.52 12.69 15.82
N ILE A 187 -19.47 12.23 16.51
CA ILE A 187 -18.15 12.89 16.55
C ILE A 187 -17.29 12.49 15.35
N TYR A 188 -17.45 11.25 14.86
CA TYR A 188 -16.58 10.66 13.84
C TYR A 188 -17.33 10.34 12.55
N ASP A 189 -16.73 10.69 11.40
CA ASP A 189 -17.21 10.24 10.09
C ASP A 189 -17.04 8.72 9.91
N ILE A 190 -16.00 8.13 10.54
CA ILE A 190 -15.70 6.70 10.49
C ILE A 190 -16.49 5.99 11.58
N VAL A 191 -17.37 5.08 11.19
CA VAL A 191 -18.29 4.36 12.10
C VAL A 191 -17.77 2.98 12.50
N SER A 192 -16.94 2.37 11.67
CA SER A 192 -16.30 1.09 11.98
C SER A 192 -15.06 0.85 11.14
N MET A 193 -14.25 -0.13 11.58
CA MET A 193 -13.08 -0.59 10.86
C MET A 193 -13.10 -2.11 10.74
N VAL A 194 -12.99 -2.62 9.52
CA VAL A 194 -12.94 -4.05 9.20
C VAL A 194 -11.53 -4.42 8.77
N SER A 195 -10.85 -5.25 9.55
CA SER A 195 -9.50 -5.75 9.26
C SER A 195 -9.56 -7.22 8.87
N VAL A 196 -9.10 -7.55 7.66
CA VAL A 196 -9.00 -8.92 7.17
C VAL A 196 -7.58 -9.40 7.41
N ILE A 197 -7.42 -10.45 8.22
CA ILE A 197 -6.13 -10.93 8.70
C ILE A 197 -5.87 -12.33 8.16
N HIS A 198 -4.73 -12.49 7.51
CA HIS A 198 -4.21 -13.80 7.19
C HIS A 198 -3.47 -14.36 8.40
N ILE A 199 -3.84 -15.58 8.81
CA ILE A 199 -3.15 -16.36 9.83
C ILE A 199 -2.56 -17.61 9.16
N PRO A 200 -1.28 -17.95 9.41
CA PRO A 200 -0.63 -19.13 8.85
C PRO A 200 -1.36 -20.43 9.24
N ASP A 201 -1.46 -21.34 8.26
CA ASP A 201 -2.04 -22.66 8.46
C ASP A 201 -1.32 -23.75 7.66
N LYS A 202 -1.85 -24.98 7.72
CA LYS A 202 -1.25 -26.15 7.06
C LYS A 202 -1.11 -25.98 5.55
N ASN A 203 -2.10 -25.35 4.90
CA ASN A 203 -2.18 -25.20 3.45
C ASN A 203 -1.53 -23.90 2.97
N TYR A 204 -1.43 -22.88 3.80
CA TYR A 204 -0.87 -21.58 3.47
C TYR A 204 -0.05 -21.01 4.64
N LYS A 205 1.28 -21.16 4.51
CA LYS A 205 2.27 -20.88 5.56
C LYS A 205 2.90 -19.48 5.47
N LEU A 206 2.32 -18.57 4.69
CA LEU A 206 2.84 -17.20 4.65
C LEU A 206 2.71 -16.56 6.04
N SER A 207 3.63 -15.64 6.35
CA SER A 207 3.59 -14.91 7.62
C SER A 207 2.26 -14.21 7.84
N CYS A 208 1.83 -14.21 9.11
CA CYS A 208 0.65 -13.50 9.57
C CYS A 208 0.73 -12.02 9.19
N ARG A 209 -0.36 -11.48 8.63
CA ARG A 209 -0.42 -10.09 8.20
C ARG A 209 -1.87 -9.61 8.02
N ILE A 210 -2.08 -8.31 8.18
CA ILE A 210 -3.31 -7.64 7.74
C ILE A 210 -3.27 -7.58 6.20
N LEU A 211 -4.27 -8.17 5.55
CA LEU A 211 -4.44 -8.14 4.10
C LEU A 211 -5.12 -6.85 3.65
N TYR A 212 -6.19 -6.49 4.35
CA TYR A 212 -7.02 -5.33 4.07
C TYR A 212 -7.49 -4.72 5.38
N GLN A 213 -7.64 -3.40 5.39
CA GLN A 213 -8.19 -2.67 6.53
C GLN A 213 -9.13 -1.61 5.98
N TYR A 214 -10.42 -1.90 6.01
CA TYR A 214 -11.45 -1.03 5.47
C TYR A 214 -11.99 -0.12 6.57
N LEU A 215 -11.97 1.19 6.32
CA LEU A 215 -12.66 2.18 7.12
C LEU A 215 -14.04 2.41 6.52
N LEU A 216 -15.08 2.20 7.31
CA LEU A 216 -16.47 2.38 6.90
C LEU A 216 -16.98 3.71 7.46
N LEU A 217 -17.62 4.50 6.60
CA LEU A 217 -18.07 5.85 6.93
C LEU A 217 -19.58 5.88 7.19
N ALA A 218 -20.03 6.85 7.99
CA ALA A 218 -21.45 7.08 8.27
C ALA A 218 -22.27 7.32 6.98
N GLN A 219 -21.63 7.90 5.96
CA GLN A 219 -22.26 8.16 4.66
C GLN A 219 -22.36 6.90 3.76
N GLY A 220 -21.85 5.75 4.22
CA GLY A 220 -21.91 4.45 3.51
C GLY A 220 -20.72 4.14 2.63
N GLN A 221 -19.86 5.12 2.37
CA GLN A 221 -18.60 4.87 1.68
C GLN A 221 -17.68 4.05 2.56
N PHE A 222 -16.84 3.23 1.93
CA PHE A 222 -15.74 2.58 2.63
C PHE A 222 -14.43 2.78 1.85
N HIS A 223 -13.33 2.85 2.58
CA HIS A 223 -12.00 3.10 2.03
C HIS A 223 -11.00 2.09 2.58
N ASP A 224 -10.18 1.54 1.69
CA ASP A 224 -9.07 0.66 2.06
C ASP A 224 -7.90 1.50 2.57
N LEU A 225 -7.52 1.30 3.83
CA LEU A 225 -6.44 2.00 4.49
C LEU A 225 -5.11 1.49 3.96
N LYS A 226 -4.32 2.41 3.41
CA LYS A 226 -3.03 2.10 2.81
C LYS A 226 -1.91 2.91 3.45
N GLN A 227 -0.84 2.20 3.79
CA GLN A 227 0.39 2.84 4.24
C GLN A 227 1.07 3.60 3.09
N LEU A 228 1.72 4.69 3.46
CA LEU A 228 2.60 5.47 2.62
C LEU A 228 4.03 4.97 2.79
N PHE A 229 4.82 4.99 1.72
CA PHE A 229 6.21 4.53 1.75
C PHE A 229 7.14 5.74 1.79
N MET A 230 7.75 6.01 2.94
CA MET A 230 8.71 7.10 3.10
C MET A 230 10.13 6.60 2.82
N SER A 231 10.99 7.47 2.29
CA SER A 231 12.39 7.11 2.04
C SER A 231 13.14 7.03 3.37
N ALA A 232 13.91 5.95 3.59
CA ALA A 232 14.85 5.82 4.69
C ALA A 232 16.27 5.97 4.13
N ASN A 233 17.08 6.85 4.71
CA ASN A 233 18.46 7.06 4.27
C ASN A 233 19.40 6.18 5.12
N ASN A 234 19.98 5.15 4.51
CA ASN A 234 20.99 4.30 5.15
C ASN A 234 22.38 4.93 4.97
N ASN A 235 22.74 5.91 5.79
CA ASN A 235 24.12 6.41 5.87
C ASN A 235 24.67 6.23 7.29
N SER A 236 24.92 4.99 7.68
CA SER A 236 25.86 4.65 8.75
C SER A 236 26.99 3.82 8.15
N THR A 237 28.01 4.48 7.60
CA THR A 237 29.31 3.86 7.31
C THR A 237 30.07 3.66 8.63
N PRO A 238 30.40 2.43 9.06
CA PRO A 238 31.36 2.23 10.13
C PRO A 238 32.77 2.32 9.53
N SER A 239 33.51 3.35 9.90
CA SER A 239 34.92 3.52 9.57
C SER A 239 35.74 2.32 10.08
N SER A 240 36.19 1.47 9.16
CA SER A 240 37.07 0.34 9.44
C SER A 240 38.52 0.82 9.61
N ASN A 241 39.05 0.75 10.83
CA ASN A 241 40.50 0.68 11.07
C ASN A 241 40.85 -0.76 11.47
N SER A 242 41.86 -1.28 10.80
CA SER A 242 42.33 -2.66 10.74
C SER A 242 43.12 -3.13 11.98
N SER A 243 42.93 -4.39 12.40
CA SER A 243 43.97 -5.43 12.41
C SER A 243 43.38 -6.81 12.77
N PRO A 244 44.03 -7.93 12.38
CA PRO A 244 43.37 -9.22 12.25
C PRO A 244 43.79 -10.22 13.34
N GLU A 245 42.85 -11.00 13.88
CA GLU A 245 43.15 -12.37 14.33
C GLU A 245 41.86 -13.22 14.47
N GLU A 246 41.81 -14.19 13.56
CA GLU A 246 41.01 -15.40 13.42
C GLU A 246 40.02 -15.81 14.54
N LYS A 247 38.72 -15.87 14.19
CA LYS A 247 37.90 -17.11 14.27
C LYS A 247 36.47 -16.92 13.72
N SER A 248 36.04 -17.96 13.01
CA SER A 248 34.66 -18.33 12.62
C SER A 248 34.07 -17.69 11.35
N ILE A 249 33.74 -18.58 10.41
CA ILE A 249 33.30 -18.34 9.03
C ILE A 249 31.77 -18.14 8.92
N ASP A 250 31.01 -18.12 10.02
CA ASP A 250 29.53 -18.13 9.96
C ASP A 250 28.85 -16.77 10.27
N ARG A 251 29.47 -15.65 9.90
CA ARG A 251 28.87 -14.31 10.15
C ARG A 251 28.40 -13.57 8.89
N SER A 252 28.73 -14.04 7.69
CA SER A 252 28.36 -13.34 6.43
C SER A 252 27.00 -13.74 5.84
N LEU A 253 26.30 -14.74 6.42
CA LEU A 253 24.99 -15.18 5.93
C LEU A 253 23.81 -14.81 6.85
N LEU A 254 24.06 -14.33 8.08
CA LEU A 254 23.02 -14.00 9.06
C LEU A 254 22.74 -12.49 9.20
N GLU A 255 23.55 -11.61 8.60
CA GLU A 255 23.29 -10.16 8.55
C GLU A 255 22.19 -9.77 7.54
N LYS A 256 21.65 -10.72 6.77
CA LYS A 256 20.57 -10.47 5.80
C LYS A 256 19.15 -10.63 6.37
N ALA A 257 19.01 -10.80 7.69
CA ALA A 257 17.73 -11.05 8.35
C ALA A 257 17.42 -10.13 9.55
N GLY A 258 18.13 -9.01 9.73
CA GLY A 258 17.65 -7.85 10.50
C GLY A 258 17.16 -8.11 11.94
N LEU A 259 17.78 -9.03 12.69
CA LEU A 259 17.46 -9.29 14.09
C LEU A 259 18.69 -9.07 14.96
N SER A 260 18.84 -7.84 15.45
CA SER A 260 19.62 -7.55 16.65
C SER A 260 18.86 -6.53 17.48
N GLU A 261 18.42 -6.96 18.66
CA GLU A 261 17.92 -6.08 19.72
C GLU A 261 19.06 -5.16 20.16
N SER A 262 18.84 -3.86 20.06
CA SER A 262 19.64 -2.83 20.72
C SER A 262 18.70 -1.93 21.50
N GLU A 263 19.15 -1.63 22.71
CA GLU A 263 18.48 -0.92 23.78
C GLU A 263 17.91 0.44 23.33
N VAL A 264 16.86 0.87 24.04
CA VAL A 264 16.04 2.05 23.77
C VAL A 264 16.85 3.34 23.82
N ASP A 265 17.33 3.78 22.64
CA ASP A 265 17.61 5.18 22.35
C ASP A 265 16.34 5.85 21.76
N PRO A 266 16.10 7.16 22.02
CA PRO A 266 14.90 7.86 21.54
C PRO A 266 14.83 7.80 20.01
N PRO A 267 13.63 7.89 19.40
CA PRO A 267 13.47 7.66 17.97
C PRO A 267 14.28 8.70 17.19
N GLU A 268 15.44 8.28 16.69
CA GLU A 268 16.21 9.07 15.74
C GLU A 268 15.29 9.35 14.55
N GLU A 269 15.10 10.62 14.23
CA GLU A 269 14.31 11.07 13.09
C GLU A 269 14.90 10.49 11.81
N ASN A 270 14.37 9.32 11.42
CA ASN A 270 14.70 8.62 10.19
C ASN A 270 14.60 9.63 9.04
N SER A 271 15.76 10.06 8.54
CA SER A 271 15.91 11.26 7.70
C SER A 271 14.89 11.30 6.56
N LYS A 272 13.91 12.20 6.68
CA LYS A 272 12.82 12.42 5.72
C LYS A 272 13.30 13.25 4.54
N ASP A 273 14.49 12.99 4.04
CA ASP A 273 15.12 13.82 3.02
C ASP A 273 14.78 13.35 1.61
N CYS A 274 14.71 14.31 0.70
CA CYS A 274 14.44 14.03 -0.70
C CYS A 274 15.58 13.22 -1.32
N VAL A 275 15.25 12.08 -1.93
CA VAL A 275 16.25 11.18 -2.54
C VAL A 275 17.01 11.80 -3.73
N VAL A 276 16.52 12.92 -4.26
CA VAL A 276 17.09 13.60 -5.43
C VAL A 276 18.08 14.67 -5.01
N CYS A 277 17.66 15.63 -4.18
CA CYS A 277 18.54 16.74 -3.77
C CYS A 277 19.22 16.53 -2.42
N GLN A 278 18.77 15.56 -1.61
CA GLN A 278 19.26 15.25 -0.27
C GLN A 278 19.35 16.47 0.66
N ASN A 279 18.53 17.49 0.40
CA ASN A 279 18.58 18.78 1.10
C ASN A 279 17.18 19.26 1.54
N GLY A 280 16.15 18.99 0.74
CA GLY A 280 14.77 19.35 1.09
C GLY A 280 14.04 18.17 1.71
N THR A 281 13.22 18.42 2.73
CA THR A 281 12.33 17.42 3.34
C THR A 281 11.28 16.92 2.33
N VAL A 282 11.01 15.62 2.35
CA VAL A 282 9.97 15.01 1.51
C VAL A 282 8.59 15.51 1.93
N ASN A 283 7.79 15.88 0.95
CA ASN A 283 6.44 16.39 1.20
C ASN A 283 5.41 15.83 0.21
N TRP A 284 5.83 15.17 -0.87
CA TRP A 284 4.92 14.72 -1.94
C TRP A 284 4.74 13.22 -1.97
N VAL A 285 3.49 12.78 -1.92
CA VAL A 285 3.08 11.40 -2.19
C VAL A 285 2.79 11.23 -3.67
N LEU A 286 3.40 10.23 -4.29
CA LEU A 286 3.23 9.92 -5.71
C LEU A 286 2.25 8.75 -5.89
N LEU A 287 1.14 8.95 -6.61
CA LEU A 287 0.15 7.90 -6.86
C LEU A 287 0.35 7.28 -8.26
N PRO A 288 0.14 5.96 -8.41
CA PRO A 288 -0.47 5.03 -7.44
C PRO A 288 0.53 4.34 -6.49
N CYS A 289 1.84 4.57 -6.63
CA CYS A 289 2.85 3.81 -5.87
C CYS A 289 2.98 4.19 -4.39
N ARG A 290 2.43 5.33 -3.97
CA ARG A 290 2.43 5.88 -2.61
C ARG A 290 3.82 6.16 -2.01
N HIS A 291 4.84 6.32 -2.85
CA HIS A 291 6.17 6.74 -2.38
C HIS A 291 6.19 8.23 -2.05
N THR A 292 6.78 8.55 -0.91
CA THR A 292 7.09 9.90 -0.43
C THR A 292 8.60 10.09 -0.45
N CYS A 293 9.12 10.51 -1.59
CA CYS A 293 10.57 10.61 -1.83
C CYS A 293 11.01 11.97 -2.42
N LEU A 294 10.07 12.89 -2.67
CA LEU A 294 10.33 14.17 -3.31
C LEU A 294 9.92 15.35 -2.42
N CYS A 295 10.79 16.37 -2.36
CA CYS A 295 10.47 17.67 -1.77
C CYS A 295 9.70 18.56 -2.77
N ASP A 296 9.18 19.70 -2.28
CA ASP A 296 8.45 20.69 -3.10
C ASP A 296 9.22 21.20 -4.32
N GLY A 297 10.55 21.28 -4.20
CA GLY A 297 11.43 21.71 -5.28
C GLY A 297 11.63 20.64 -6.36
N CYS A 298 11.75 19.36 -5.96
CA CYS A 298 12.11 18.28 -6.87
C CYS A 298 10.90 17.69 -7.60
N VAL A 299 9.71 17.65 -6.97
CA VAL A 299 8.53 16.94 -7.51
C VAL A 299 8.17 17.34 -8.95
N LYS A 300 8.38 18.61 -9.32
CA LYS A 300 8.05 19.15 -10.65
C LYS A 300 8.91 18.62 -11.80
N TYR A 301 10.04 17.99 -11.51
CA TYR A 301 10.97 17.47 -12.52
C TYR A 301 10.71 15.99 -12.86
N PHE A 302 9.83 15.30 -12.14
CA PHE A 302 9.65 13.86 -12.28
C PHE A 302 8.21 13.50 -12.64
N GLN A 303 8.03 12.84 -13.80
CA GLN A 303 6.78 12.19 -14.19
C GLN A 303 6.69 10.73 -13.74
N GLN A 304 7.81 10.16 -13.29
CA GLN A 304 7.89 8.81 -12.74
C GLN A 304 8.47 8.88 -11.34
N CYS A 305 8.03 7.99 -10.46
CA CYS A 305 8.59 7.88 -9.13
C CYS A 305 10.09 7.49 -9.21
N PRO A 306 11.01 8.25 -8.59
CA PRO A 306 12.44 7.91 -8.59
C PRO A 306 12.76 6.54 -7.98
N MET A 307 11.93 6.07 -7.04
CA MET A 307 12.15 4.81 -6.32
C MET A 307 11.73 3.59 -7.12
N CYS A 308 10.54 3.62 -7.75
CA CYS A 308 9.98 2.44 -8.42
C CYS A 308 9.72 2.62 -9.92
N ARG A 309 10.03 3.79 -10.48
CA ARG A 309 9.83 4.16 -11.90
C ARG A 309 8.38 4.12 -12.39
N GLN A 310 7.42 3.94 -11.49
CA GLN A 310 5.99 4.00 -11.81
C GLN A 310 5.60 5.42 -12.26
N PHE A 311 4.83 5.52 -13.34
CA PHE A 311 4.29 6.80 -13.81
C PHE A 311 3.36 7.42 -12.76
N VAL A 312 3.58 8.71 -12.49
CA VAL A 312 2.83 9.48 -11.50
C VAL A 312 1.55 9.98 -12.16
N GLN A 313 0.43 9.37 -11.79
CA GLN A 313 -0.89 9.76 -12.30
C GLN A 313 -1.42 10.99 -11.55
N GLU A 314 -1.24 10.98 -10.23
CA GLU A 314 -1.71 12.01 -9.31
C GLU A 314 -0.69 12.19 -8.19
N SER A 315 -0.73 13.34 -7.53
CA SER A 315 0.12 13.60 -6.36
C SER A 315 -0.55 14.53 -5.38
N PHE A 316 -0.18 14.44 -4.10
CA PHE A 316 -0.63 15.37 -3.07
C PHE A 316 0.50 15.65 -2.07
N ALA A 317 0.43 16.82 -1.44
CA ALA A 317 1.36 17.21 -0.39
C ALA A 317 0.88 16.72 0.98
N LEU A 318 1.81 16.26 1.83
CA LEU A 318 1.54 15.83 3.21
C LEU A 318 1.23 17.02 4.12
N CYS A 319 2.04 18.08 4.01
CA CYS A 319 1.84 19.33 4.72
C CYS A 319 1.57 20.45 3.71
N SER A 320 0.52 21.24 3.97
CA SER A 320 0.27 22.44 3.19
C SER A 320 1.09 23.62 3.75
N GLN A 321 1.57 24.53 2.87
CA GLN A 321 2.27 25.75 3.34
C GLN A 321 1.43 26.59 4.32
N LYS A 322 0.09 26.52 4.23
CA LYS A 322 -0.82 27.25 5.12
C LYS A 322 -0.80 26.76 6.58
N GLU A 323 -0.44 25.50 6.81
CA GLU A 323 -0.33 24.94 8.17
C GLU A 323 1.02 25.28 8.80
N GLN A 324 2.10 25.28 8.01
CA GLN A 324 3.44 25.67 8.48
C GLN A 324 3.51 27.15 8.92
N ASP A 325 2.79 28.05 8.24
CA ASP A 325 2.73 29.47 8.63
C ASP A 325 1.87 29.70 9.89
N LYS A 326 0.85 28.87 10.13
CA LYS A 326 0.02 28.93 11.35
C LYS A 326 0.77 28.45 12.59
N ASP A 327 1.60 27.41 12.46
CA ASP A 327 2.39 26.92 13.59
C ASP A 327 3.56 27.86 13.91
N LYS A 328 4.17 28.51 12.91
CA LYS A 328 5.16 29.58 13.15
C LYS A 328 4.57 30.78 13.88
N LEU A 329 3.31 31.13 13.63
CA LEU A 329 2.64 32.25 14.30
C LEU A 329 2.18 31.92 15.73
N LYS A 330 1.99 30.63 16.07
CA LYS A 330 1.67 30.19 17.45
C LYS A 330 2.90 30.05 18.36
N THR A 331 4.09 30.06 17.78
CA THR A 331 5.37 29.86 18.49
C THR A 331 6.14 31.17 18.69
N LEU A 332 5.53 32.31 18.34
CA LEU A 332 6.02 33.69 18.53
C LEU A 332 5.11 34.43 19.52
#